data_AF-A0A7X7HB00-F1
#
_entry.id   AF-A0A7X7HB00-F1
#
_cell.length_a   1.000
_cell.length_b   1.000
_cell.length_c   1.000
_cell.angle_alpha   90.00
_cell.angle_beta   90.00
_cell.angle_gamma   90.00
#
_symmetry.space_group_name_H-M   'P 1'
#
loop_
_entity.id
_entity.type
_entity.pdbx_description
1 polymer ?
#
loop_
_entity_poly.entity_id
_entity_poly.type
_entity_poly.pdbx_seq_one_letter_code
_entity_poly.pdbx_strand_id
1 'polypeptide(L)' 'MARVTVEDCLENVENRFALVHAAALRTKQLYKGSRPIVSCKNKEAVTSLREIAEGKVRIVSDDLTPSEK' A
#
# COMPACT_ATOMS: atom_id res chain seq x y z
N MET A 1 0.12 14.63 14.01
CA MET A 1 0.85 14.04 12.87
C MET A 1 0.77 12.54 13.04
N ALA A 2 0.10 11.82 12.13
CA ALA A 2 -0.12 10.40 12.34
C ALA A 2 1.21 9.66 12.27
N ARG A 3 1.61 9.06 13.40
CA ARG A 3 2.78 8.21 13.49
C ARG A 3 2.38 6.84 12.95
N VAL A 4 2.66 6.59 11.67
CA VAL A 4 2.70 5.23 11.12
C VAL A 4 4.15 4.79 11.13
N THR A 5 4.44 3.62 11.66
CA THR A 5 5.80 3.07 11.71
C THR A 5 5.97 2.00 10.65
N VAL A 6 7.23 1.69 10.33
CA VAL A 6 7.55 0.57 9.43
C VAL A 6 7.14 -0.75 10.08
N GLU A 7 7.24 -0.85 11.41
CA GLU A 7 6.85 -2.03 12.19
C GLU A 7 5.36 -2.37 11.99
N ASP A 8 4.48 -1.37 12.05
CA ASP A 8 3.03 -1.55 11.79
C ASP A 8 2.76 -2.13 10.38
N CYS A 9 3.58 -1.73 9.40
CA CYS A 9 3.43 -2.21 8.03
C CYS A 9 3.98 -3.63 7.84
N LEU A 10 5.02 -3.98 8.60
CA LEU A 10 5.67 -5.29 8.52
C LEU A 10 4.85 -6.41 9.17
N GLU A 11 3.90 -6.08 10.04
CA GLU A 11 2.92 -7.06 10.55
C GLU A 11 2.06 -7.66 9.42
N ASN A 12 1.82 -6.88 8.35
CA ASN A 12 1.00 -7.28 7.21
C ASN A 12 1.82 -7.67 5.96
N VAL A 13 3.09 -7.27 5.90
CA VAL A 13 3.99 -7.52 4.77
C VAL A 13 5.37 -7.96 5.28
N GLU A 14 5.70 -9.23 5.12
CA GLU A 14 6.93 -9.81 5.67
C GLU A 14 8.21 -9.26 5.01
N ASN A 15 8.11 -8.76 3.76
CA ASN A 15 9.25 -8.29 2.99
C ASN A 15 9.27 -6.75 2.84
N ARG A 16 10.33 -6.11 3.35
CA ARG A 16 10.54 -4.66 3.27
C ARG A 16 10.60 -4.11 1.84
N PHE A 17 11.17 -4.84 0.90
CA PHE A 17 11.17 -4.43 -0.51
C PHE A 17 9.76 -4.50 -1.08
N ALA A 18 9.05 -5.60 -0.82
CA ALA A 18 7.66 -5.76 -1.25
C ALA A 18 6.76 -4.66 -0.68
N LEU A 19 6.98 -4.25 0.58
CA LEU A 19 6.30 -3.11 1.20
C LEU A 19 6.53 -1.81 0.42
N VAL A 20 7.78 -1.50 0.06
CA VAL A 20 8.10 -0.29 -0.72
C VAL A 20 7.42 -0.31 -2.09
N HIS A 21 7.45 -1.45 -2.78
CA HIS A 21 6.78 -1.61 -4.07
C HIS A 21 5.25 -1.47 -3.95
N ALA A 22 4.64 -2.10 -2.95
CA ALA A 22 3.22 -2.03 -2.67
C ALA A 22 2.76 -0.59 -2.36
N ALA A 23 3.48 0.09 -1.46
CA ALA A 23 3.20 1.47 -1.10
C ALA A 23 3.34 2.40 -2.32
N ALA A 24 4.37 2.22 -3.14
CA ALA A 24 4.56 3.02 -4.35
C ALA A 24 3.44 2.82 -5.36
N LEU A 25 3.03 1.57 -5.62
CA LEU A 25 1.92 1.24 -6.51
C LEU A 25 0.60 1.82 -6.00
N ARG A 26 0.31 1.62 -4.72
CA ARG A 26 -0.92 2.13 -4.10
C ARG A 26 -0.97 3.66 -4.09
N THR A 27 0.16 4.31 -3.79
CA THR A 27 0.29 5.77 -3.86
C THR A 27 -0.03 6.30 -5.26
N LYS A 28 0.47 5.63 -6.31
CA LYS A 28 0.13 5.99 -7.70
C LYS A 28 -1.37 5.85 -7.98
N GLN A 29 -2.03 4.83 -7.44
CA GLN A 29 -3.49 4.68 -7.58
C GLN A 29 -4.25 5.84 -6.92
N LEU A 30 -3.84 6.24 -5.72
CA LEU A 30 -4.44 7.39 -5.02
C LEU A 30 -4.23 8.68 -5.81
N TYR A 31 -3.04 8.91 -6.38
CA TYR A 31 -2.80 10.04 -7.28
C TYR A 31 -3.66 10.03 -8.55
N LYS A 32 -4.01 8.86 -9.06
CA LYS A 32 -4.95 8.70 -10.18
C LYS A 32 -6.42 8.95 -9.79
N GLY A 33 -6.70 9.35 -8.55
CA GLY A 33 -8.05 9.59 -8.05
C GLY A 33 -8.74 8.36 -7.48
N SER A 34 -8.01 7.27 -7.21
CA SER A 34 -8.59 6.14 -6.49
C SER A 34 -9.00 6.56 -5.09
N ARG A 35 -10.14 6.04 -4.63
CA ARG A 35 -10.66 6.37 -3.31
C ARG A 35 -9.76 5.77 -2.22
N PRO A 36 -9.32 6.57 -1.23
CA PRO A 36 -8.65 6.04 -0.05
C PRO A 36 -9.65 5.22 0.77
N ILE A 37 -9.23 4.05 1.21
CA ILE A 37 -9.98 3.13 2.05
C ILE A 37 -9.93 3.60 3.51
N VAL A 38 -8.79 4.19 3.89
CA VAL A 38 -8.56 4.78 5.21
C VAL A 38 -8.68 6.29 5.10
N SER A 39 -9.59 6.87 5.88
CA SER A 39 -9.74 8.32 5.96
C SER A 39 -8.53 8.93 6.67
N CYS A 40 -7.73 9.69 5.93
CA CYS A 40 -6.49 10.26 6.40
C CYS A 40 -6.28 11.66 5.81
N LYS A 41 -5.83 12.61 6.64
CA LYS A 41 -5.49 13.98 6.20
C LYS A 41 -4.05 14.12 5.69
N ASN A 42 -3.32 13.02 5.53
CA ASN A 42 -1.92 13.03 5.09
C ASN A 42 -1.81 12.88 3.57
N LYS A 43 -0.59 13.10 3.06
CA LYS A 43 -0.24 12.80 1.67
C LYS A 43 -0.52 11.34 1.32
N GLU A 44 -0.75 11.09 0.04
CA GLU A 44 -1.11 9.80 -0.55
C GLU A 44 -0.11 8.69 -0.17
N ALA A 45 1.18 9.02 -0.08
CA ALA A 45 2.24 8.10 0.34
C ALA A 45 2.08 7.62 1.80
N VAL A 46 1.59 8.48 2.69
CA VAL A 46 1.35 8.10 4.09
C VAL A 46 0.01 7.40 4.22
N THR A 47 -0.98 7.80 3.42
CA THR A 47 -2.28 7.13 3.36
C THR A 47 -2.14 5.69 2.87
N SER A 48 -1.32 5.43 1.84
CA SER A 48 -1.07 4.07 1.34
C SER A 48 -0.38 3.18 2.39
N LEU A 49 0.62 3.70 3.11
CA LEU A 49 1.27 2.97 4.22
C LEU A 49 0.27 2.65 5.34
N ARG A 50 -0.65 3.56 5.65
CA ARG A 50 -1.72 3.30 6.64
C ARG A 50 -2.70 2.24 6.18
N GLU A 51 -3.09 2.26 4.91
CA GLU A 51 -3.95 1.22 4.35
C GLU A 51 -3.28 -0.17 4.40
N ILE A 52 -1.96 -0.23 4.23
CA ILE A 52 -1.17 -1.46 4.38
C ILE A 52 -1.08 -1.88 5.85
N ALA A 53 -0.81 -0.96 6.76
CA ALA A 53 -0.77 -1.21 8.20
C ALA A 53 -2.12 -1.67 8.78
N GLU A 54 -3.25 -1.19 8.25
CA GLU A 54 -4.60 -1.68 8.62
C GLU A 54 -5.01 -2.97 7.87
N GLY A 55 -4.11 -3.56 7.07
CA GLY A 55 -4.37 -4.78 6.29
C GLY A 55 -5.45 -4.61 5.21
N LYS A 56 -5.80 -3.37 4.85
CA LYS A 56 -6.81 -3.03 3.83
C LYS A 56 -6.26 -3.13 2.40
N VAL A 57 -4.94 -3.02 2.25
CA VAL A 57 -4.22 -3.21 0.99
C VAL A 57 -3.30 -4.40 1.14
N ARG A 58 -3.46 -5.39 0.27
CA ARG A 58 -2.65 -6.61 0.24
C ARG A 58 -1.89 -6.70 -1.07
N ILE A 59 -0.69 -7.27 -0.99
CA ILE A 59 0.11 -7.60 -2.16
C ILE A 59 -0.45 -8.92 -2.69
N VAL A 60 -1.06 -8.86 -3.87
CA VAL A 60 -1.41 -10.07 -4.61
C VAL A 60 -0.22 -10.31 -5.53
N SER A 61 0.55 -11.39 -5.26
CA SER A 61 1.54 -11.86 -6.23
C SER A 61 0.78 -12.20 -7.51
N ASP A 62 1.03 -11.44 -8.56
CA ASP A 62 0.52 -11.76 -9.88
C ASP A 62 1.34 -12.92 -10.43
N ASP A 63 1.06 -14.12 -9.91
CA ASP A 63 1.47 -15.40 -10.50
C ASP A 63 0.37 -15.94 -11.44
N LEU A 64 -0.56 -15.08 -11.89
CA LEU A 64 -1.78 -15.50 -12.60
C LEU A 64 -2.28 -14.56 -13.71
N THR A 65 -1.41 -13.74 -14.32
CA THR A 65 -1.68 -13.32 -15.70
C THR A 65 -0.70 -14.00 -16.66
N PRO A 66 -1.12 -15.07 -17.37
CA PRO A 66 -0.39 -15.51 -18.54
C PRO A 66 -0.28 -14.31 -19.50
N SER A 67 0.93 -14.17 -20.02
CA SER A 67 1.43 -13.19 -20.96
C SER A 67 0.39 -12.65 -21.96
N GLU A 68 0.53 -11.36 -22.22
CA GLU A 68 0.12 -10.67 -23.45
C GLU A 68 -0.06 -11.60 -24.68
N LYS A 69 -1.29 -11.68 -25.21
CA LYS A 69 -1.62 -11.31 -26.59
C LYS A 69 -3.12 -11.26 -26.84
#